data_AF-A0A482TM96-F1
#
_entry.id   AF-A0A482TM96-F1
#
_cell.length_a   1.000
_cell.length_b   1.000
_cell.length_c   1.000
_cell.angle_alpha   90.00
_cell.angle_beta   90.00
_cell.angle_gamma   90.00
#
_symmetry.space_group_name_H-M   'P 1'
#
loop_
_entity.id
_entity.type
_entity.pdbx_description
1 polymer ?
#
loop_
_entity_poly.entity_id
_entity_poly.type
_entity_poly.pdbx_seq_one_letter_code
_entity_poly.pdbx_strand_id
1 'polypeptide(L)'
;MNKVILYILPLLALFIGCKNDSNLKIEEERKLIIQAGSGEKGLEDFKYYSDSTYTFYLKSIDFDYEKVEKFKGSCYLKNDTLYFTPFEFKPTKSEKAILKNNFIEFIGKYSSYRLEIKKNNTNIKSKLNFKKIKDFAVFTYYPESEKSNYKLYDLNQSELEKANKILEKCFEENKSKLRNSTEYVKQCVAVKNANNEIEVWISCYCKNSFNKNGYKFYQIEMNDGGNCNVLIKINITKETISELAIAGLA
;
A
#
# COMPACT_ATOMS: atom_id res chain seq x y z
N MET A 1 -10.16 -1.10 94.10
CA MET A 1 -11.51 -0.71 93.67
C MET A 1 -11.44 -0.09 92.28
N ASN A 2 -12.01 -0.80 91.31
CA ASN A 2 -12.52 -0.45 89.98
C ASN A 2 -12.29 0.96 89.37
N LYS A 3 -11.80 0.96 88.11
CA LYS A 3 -12.44 1.46 86.85
C LYS A 3 -11.33 1.70 85.81
N VAL A 4 -11.12 0.86 84.79
CA VAL A 4 -11.86 0.69 83.51
C VAL A 4 -11.99 1.97 82.67
N ILE A 5 -11.10 2.07 81.66
CA ILE A 5 -11.26 2.46 80.24
C ILE A 5 -12.02 3.76 79.89
N LEU A 6 -11.37 4.67 79.14
CA LEU A 6 -11.85 5.16 77.83
C LEU A 6 -10.74 5.87 77.02
N TYR A 7 -10.46 5.32 75.84
CA TYR A 7 -9.75 5.99 74.74
C TYR A 7 -10.54 7.19 74.23
N ILE A 8 -9.88 8.28 73.81
CA ILE A 8 -10.25 9.11 72.65
C ILE A 8 -8.97 9.86 72.18
N LEU A 9 -8.48 9.46 71.01
CA LEU A 9 -7.60 10.26 70.15
C LEU A 9 -8.45 11.39 69.52
N PRO A 10 -8.00 12.66 69.46
CA PRO A 10 -8.53 13.60 68.49
C PRO A 10 -7.74 13.45 67.19
N LEU A 11 -8.33 12.67 66.28
CA LEU A 11 -7.98 12.56 64.88
C LEU A 11 -8.63 13.71 64.11
N LEU A 12 -8.04 14.91 64.08
CA LEU A 12 -8.47 15.99 63.17
C LEU A 12 -7.49 17.18 63.16
N ALA A 13 -6.48 17.09 62.30
CA ALA A 13 -5.95 18.24 61.57
C ALA A 13 -5.62 17.74 60.16
N LEU A 14 -6.71 17.57 59.41
CA LEU A 14 -6.71 17.31 57.99
C LEU A 14 -6.22 18.55 57.22
N PHE A 15 -5.64 18.27 56.05
CA PHE A 15 -5.55 19.15 54.87
C PHE A 15 -4.66 20.40 54.97
N ILE A 16 -3.34 20.21 54.93
CA ILE A 16 -2.48 21.16 54.19
C ILE A 16 -2.19 20.51 52.85
N GLY A 17 -2.79 21.11 51.82
CA GLY A 17 -2.99 20.51 50.51
C GLY A 17 -1.71 20.00 49.85
N CYS A 18 -1.80 18.78 49.32
CA CYS A 18 -1.13 18.46 48.09
C CYS A 18 -1.52 19.53 47.08
N LYS A 19 -0.57 20.42 46.74
CA LYS A 19 -0.65 21.12 45.46
C LYS A 19 -0.77 20.02 44.42
N ASN A 20 -1.95 19.90 43.82
CA ASN A 20 -2.04 19.33 42.49
C ASN A 20 -1.17 20.23 41.62
N ASP A 21 0.09 19.82 41.43
CA ASP A 21 0.74 20.09 40.17
C ASP A 21 -0.16 19.40 39.14
N SER A 22 -1.15 20.15 38.66
CA SER A 22 -1.70 19.92 37.34
C SER A 22 -0.52 20.12 36.39
N ASN A 23 0.28 19.08 36.25
CA ASN A 23 0.97 18.79 35.01
C ASN A 23 -0.15 18.73 33.97
N LEU A 24 -0.51 19.91 33.45
CA LEU A 24 -1.06 20.07 32.13
C LEU A 24 -0.05 19.36 31.24
N LYS A 25 -0.26 18.05 31.03
CA LYS A 25 0.26 17.37 29.86
C LYS A 25 -0.28 18.21 28.72
N ILE A 26 0.58 19.05 28.16
CA ILE A 26 0.34 19.68 26.87
C ILE A 26 0.12 18.48 25.96
N GLU A 27 -1.14 18.18 25.66
CA GLU A 27 -1.51 17.12 24.75
C GLU A 27 -0.92 17.57 23.42
N GLU A 28 0.19 16.93 23.04
CA GLU A 28 0.96 17.32 21.87
C GLU A 28 0.02 17.34 20.67
N GLU A 29 -0.14 18.50 20.04
CA GLU A 29 -1.16 18.69 19.01
C GLU A 29 -1.00 17.62 17.93
N ARG A 30 -2.04 16.79 17.77
CA ARG A 30 -2.07 15.68 16.83
C ARG A 30 -1.95 16.19 15.39
N LYS A 31 -0.76 16.05 14.79
CA LYS A 31 -0.47 16.50 13.42
C LYS A 31 -0.71 15.40 12.41
N LEU A 32 -1.33 15.74 11.28
CA LEU A 32 -1.47 14.82 10.15
C LEU A 32 -0.11 14.59 9.46
N ILE A 33 0.33 13.34 9.37
CA ILE A 33 1.61 12.94 8.77
C ILE A 33 1.40 12.44 7.33
N ILE A 34 0.46 11.52 7.12
CA ILE A 34 0.12 10.99 5.80
C ILE A 34 -1.39 11.01 5.63
N GLN A 35 -1.85 11.40 4.43
CA GLN A 35 -3.22 11.17 3.98
C GLN A 35 -3.19 10.46 2.63
N ALA A 36 -3.94 9.38 2.49
CA ALA A 36 -4.07 8.63 1.25
C ALA A 36 -5.52 8.23 1.00
N GLY A 37 -5.92 8.13 -0.26
CA GLY A 37 -7.30 7.79 -0.63
C GLY A 37 -7.40 7.22 -2.03
N SER A 38 -8.56 6.65 -2.34
CA SER A 38 -8.83 6.13 -3.68
C SER A 38 -9.02 7.28 -4.68
N GLY A 39 -8.56 7.09 -5.91
CA GLY A 39 -8.45 8.16 -6.91
C GLY A 39 -9.78 8.72 -7.40
N GLU A 40 -10.88 7.96 -7.27
CA GLU A 40 -12.21 8.40 -7.69
C GLU A 40 -13.21 8.25 -6.53
N LYS A 41 -13.91 9.35 -6.23
CA LYS A 41 -15.10 9.45 -5.35
C LYS A 41 -14.93 9.34 -3.82
N GLY A 42 -13.72 9.54 -3.27
CA GLY A 42 -13.55 9.72 -1.82
C GLY A 42 -14.15 8.58 -0.98
N LEU A 43 -14.21 7.38 -1.58
CA LEU A 43 -14.74 6.18 -0.96
C LEU A 43 -13.82 5.73 0.16
N GLU A 44 -12.53 6.04 0.08
CA GLU A 44 -11.52 5.59 1.02
C GLU A 44 -10.61 6.76 1.42
N ASP A 45 -10.43 6.97 2.72
CA ASP A 45 -9.56 8.01 3.29
C ASP A 45 -8.81 7.46 4.50
N PHE A 46 -7.51 7.21 4.30
CA PHE A 46 -6.55 6.83 5.34
C PHE A 46 -5.79 8.06 5.81
N LYS A 47 -5.74 8.26 7.13
CA LYS A 47 -4.95 9.31 7.78
C LYS A 47 -4.09 8.72 8.89
N TYR A 48 -2.80 9.02 8.87
CA TYR A 48 -1.83 8.68 9.92
C TYR A 48 -1.30 9.95 10.57
N TYR A 49 -1.14 9.94 11.89
CA TYR A 49 -0.89 11.13 12.70
C TYR A 49 0.40 11.00 13.54
N SER A 50 0.89 12.13 14.07
CA SER A 50 2.15 12.22 14.82
C SER A 50 2.14 11.44 16.14
N ASP A 51 0.97 11.17 16.70
CA ASP A 51 0.75 10.38 17.92
C ASP A 51 0.74 8.85 17.66
N SER A 52 1.20 8.40 16.48
CA SER A 52 1.21 6.99 16.08
C SER A 52 -0.20 6.35 16.00
N THR A 53 -1.24 7.16 15.81
CA THR A 53 -2.59 6.68 15.54
C THR A 53 -2.94 6.82 14.05
N TYR A 54 -3.95 6.05 13.62
CA TYR A 54 -4.55 6.23 12.31
C TYR A 54 -6.07 6.24 12.38
N THR A 55 -6.68 6.82 11.34
CA THR A 55 -8.10 6.69 11.03
C THR A 55 -8.24 6.23 9.60
N PHE A 56 -9.16 5.32 9.34
CA PHE A 56 -9.54 4.92 8.00
C PHE A 56 -11.05 5.01 7.84
N TYR A 57 -11.48 5.71 6.80
CA TYR A 57 -12.86 5.86 6.40
C TYR A 57 -13.09 5.07 5.12
N LEU A 58 -14.14 4.26 5.09
CA LEU A 58 -14.60 3.51 3.93
C LEU A 58 -16.08 3.79 3.70
N LYS A 59 -16.45 4.23 2.51
CA LYS A 59 -17.83 4.39 2.04
C LYS A 59 -18.05 3.44 0.88
N SER A 60 -18.97 2.51 1.05
CA SER A 60 -19.43 1.57 0.02
C SER A 60 -20.81 2.00 -0.46
N ILE A 61 -20.99 2.07 -1.77
CA ILE A 61 -22.26 2.46 -2.39
C ILE A 61 -22.61 1.35 -3.38
N ASP A 62 -23.81 0.81 -3.24
CA ASP A 62 -24.41 -0.15 -4.16
C ASP A 62 -25.75 0.42 -4.68
N PHE A 63 -26.47 -0.34 -5.51
CA PHE A 63 -27.74 0.09 -6.09
C PHE A 63 -28.83 0.35 -5.03
N ASP A 64 -28.85 -0.43 -3.95
CA ASP A 64 -29.89 -0.43 -2.94
C ASP A 64 -29.39 -0.12 -1.51
N TYR A 65 -28.09 0.08 -1.30
CA TYR A 65 -27.56 0.48 0.00
C TYR A 65 -26.32 1.39 -0.07
N GLU A 66 -26.15 2.18 0.99
CA GLU A 66 -24.92 2.89 1.31
C GLU A 66 -24.43 2.43 2.69
N LYS A 67 -23.15 2.08 2.81
CA LYS A 67 -22.50 1.71 4.07
C LYS A 67 -21.30 2.60 4.31
N VAL A 68 -21.18 3.10 5.54
CA VAL A 68 -20.01 3.87 5.99
C VAL A 68 -19.36 3.18 7.17
N GLU A 69 -18.07 2.89 7.04
CA GLU A 69 -17.25 2.27 8.09
C GLU A 69 -16.11 3.20 8.48
N LYS A 70 -15.84 3.25 9.79
CA LYS A 70 -14.76 4.04 10.37
C LYS A 70 -13.92 3.13 11.24
N PHE A 71 -12.64 3.05 10.90
CA PHE A 71 -11.65 2.29 11.65
C PHE A 71 -10.68 3.26 12.32
N LYS A 72 -10.30 2.94 13.55
CA LYS A 72 -9.26 3.63 14.29
C LYS A 72 -8.32 2.58 14.86
N GLY A 73 -7.05 2.92 14.94
CA GLY A 73 -6.04 2.06 15.53
C GLY A 73 -4.71 2.78 15.66
N SER A 74 -3.67 2.02 15.94
CA SER A 74 -2.31 2.52 16.07
C SER A 74 -1.39 1.83 15.07
N CYS A 75 -0.39 2.58 14.62
CA CYS A 75 0.69 2.08 13.82
C CYS A 75 1.93 2.96 14.02
N TYR A 76 3.10 2.45 13.72
CA TYR A 76 4.31 3.27 13.70
C TYR A 76 4.99 3.19 12.33
N LEU A 77 5.57 4.31 11.92
CA LEU A 77 6.35 4.41 10.69
C LEU A 77 7.82 4.13 10.99
N LYS A 78 8.39 3.12 10.34
CA LYS A 78 9.83 2.86 10.34
C LYS A 78 10.31 2.78 8.89
N ASN A 79 11.24 3.65 8.53
CA ASN A 79 11.65 3.88 7.14
C ASN A 79 10.43 4.22 6.27
N ASP A 80 10.14 3.39 5.27
CA ASP A 80 9.00 3.50 4.37
C ASP A 80 7.81 2.62 4.78
N THR A 81 7.87 1.91 5.90
CA THR A 81 6.89 0.90 6.25
C THR A 81 6.10 1.31 7.50
N LEU A 82 4.77 1.31 7.39
CA LEU A 82 3.84 1.38 8.50
C LEU A 82 3.61 -0.02 9.07
N TYR A 83 3.77 -0.15 10.38
CA TYR A 83 3.52 -1.40 11.12
C TYR A 83 2.30 -1.21 12.01
N PHE A 84 1.24 -1.99 11.79
CA PHE A 84 0.00 -1.92 12.55
C PHE A 84 0.12 -2.69 13.86
N THR A 85 -0.31 -2.08 14.97
CA THR A 85 -0.14 -2.64 16.31
C THR A 85 -1.21 -2.12 17.28
N PRO A 86 -1.68 -2.91 18.27
CA PRO A 86 -1.38 -4.33 18.47
C PRO A 86 -2.15 -5.26 17.51
N PHE A 87 -3.01 -4.70 16.67
CA PHE A 87 -3.82 -5.45 15.71
C PHE A 87 -3.49 -5.03 14.28
N GLU A 88 -3.68 -5.96 13.35
CA GLU A 88 -3.63 -5.74 11.92
C GLU A 88 -4.60 -4.62 11.46
N PHE A 89 -4.31 -4.05 10.29
CA PHE A 89 -5.24 -3.14 9.61
C PHE A 89 -6.50 -3.91 9.18
N LYS A 90 -7.57 -3.76 9.97
CA LYS A 90 -8.82 -4.53 9.84
C LYS A 90 -9.38 -4.67 8.42
N PRO A 91 -9.41 -3.62 7.56
CA PRO A 91 -10.01 -3.72 6.23
C PRO A 91 -9.35 -4.78 5.33
N THR A 92 -8.02 -4.89 5.35
CA THR A 92 -7.27 -5.79 4.46
C THR A 92 -6.49 -6.88 5.20
N LYS A 93 -6.60 -6.94 6.53
CA LYS A 93 -5.86 -7.90 7.36
C LYS A 93 -4.35 -7.77 7.19
N SER A 94 -3.88 -6.54 6.97
CA SER A 94 -2.47 -6.24 6.73
C SER A 94 -1.77 -5.90 8.03
N GLU A 95 -0.70 -6.63 8.34
CA GLU A 95 0.20 -6.30 9.46
C GLU A 95 1.06 -5.07 9.16
N LYS A 96 1.31 -4.81 7.88
CA LYS A 96 2.13 -3.68 7.42
C LYS A 96 1.62 -3.08 6.12
N ALA A 97 1.98 -1.82 5.87
CA ALA A 97 1.80 -1.15 4.60
C ALA A 97 3.06 -0.36 4.21
N ILE A 98 3.36 -0.30 2.92
CA ILE A 98 4.60 0.29 2.40
C ILE A 98 4.28 1.59 1.67
N LEU A 99 4.96 2.68 2.04
CA LEU A 99 4.93 3.94 1.33
C LEU A 99 5.87 3.86 0.13
N LYS A 100 5.29 3.73 -1.06
CA LYS A 100 6.06 3.54 -2.28
C LYS A 100 5.37 4.22 -3.46
N ASN A 101 6.16 4.97 -4.22
CA ASN A 101 5.77 5.53 -5.51
C ASN A 101 4.47 6.37 -5.49
N ASN A 102 4.29 7.19 -4.45
CA ASN A 102 3.07 7.98 -4.16
C ASN A 102 1.85 7.15 -3.76
N PHE A 103 2.03 5.91 -3.33
CA PHE A 103 0.98 5.07 -2.78
C PHE A 103 1.35 4.57 -1.38
N ILE A 104 0.33 4.29 -0.58
CA ILE A 104 0.41 3.36 0.54
C ILE A 104 -0.06 2.01 0.00
N GLU A 105 0.80 1.00 0.03
CA GLU A 105 0.50 -0.35 -0.41
C GLU A 105 0.33 -1.26 0.81
N PHE A 106 -0.91 -1.62 1.10
CA PHE A 106 -1.29 -2.55 2.16
C PHE A 106 -1.03 -3.97 1.67
N ILE A 107 -0.14 -4.66 2.38
CA ILE A 107 0.28 -6.02 2.02
C ILE A 107 -0.62 -6.98 2.78
N GLY A 108 -1.63 -7.53 2.09
CA GLY A 108 -2.48 -8.59 2.61
C GLY A 108 -1.90 -9.97 2.32
N LYS A 109 -2.48 -11.02 2.93
CA LYS A 109 -2.07 -12.42 2.72
C LYS A 109 -2.28 -12.90 1.27
N TYR A 110 -3.27 -12.35 0.57
CA TYR A 110 -3.70 -12.82 -0.76
C TYR A 110 -3.68 -11.73 -1.84
N SER A 111 -3.62 -10.45 -1.46
CA SER A 111 -3.59 -9.36 -2.42
C SER A 111 -2.92 -8.11 -1.86
N SER A 112 -2.32 -7.33 -2.77
CA SER A 112 -1.85 -5.97 -2.49
C SER A 112 -2.95 -4.98 -2.85
N TYR A 113 -3.32 -4.15 -1.89
CA TYR A 113 -4.28 -3.07 -2.07
C TYR A 113 -3.57 -1.73 -1.85
N ARG A 114 -3.87 -0.71 -2.67
CA ARG A 114 -3.16 0.57 -2.61
C ARG A 114 -4.09 1.76 -2.47
N LEU A 115 -3.60 2.78 -1.78
CA LEU A 115 -4.19 4.10 -1.71
C LEU A 115 -3.22 5.16 -2.20
N GLU A 116 -3.68 6.11 -3.01
CA GLU A 116 -2.82 7.16 -3.52
C GLU A 116 -2.59 8.22 -2.43
N ILE A 117 -1.34 8.55 -2.17
CA ILE A 117 -0.93 9.53 -1.18
C ILE A 117 -1.29 10.94 -1.69
N LYS A 118 -2.16 11.63 -0.95
CA LYS A 118 -2.60 13.00 -1.22
C LYS A 118 -1.82 14.02 -0.41
N LYS A 119 -1.37 13.64 0.80
CA LYS A 119 -0.50 14.45 1.66
C LYS A 119 0.59 13.59 2.27
N ASN A 120 1.83 14.08 2.23
CA ASN A 120 2.99 13.39 2.77
C ASN A 120 3.93 14.38 3.45
N ASN A 121 3.93 14.37 4.78
CA ASN A 121 4.80 15.19 5.62
C ASN A 121 6.06 14.41 6.08
N THR A 122 6.40 13.32 5.40
CA THR A 122 7.62 12.54 5.65
C THR A 122 8.72 12.87 4.64
N ASN A 123 9.93 12.34 4.88
CA ASN A 123 11.05 12.41 3.94
C ASN A 123 10.99 11.35 2.83
N ILE A 124 10.00 10.44 2.85
CA ILE A 124 9.85 9.37 1.86
C ILE A 124 9.33 9.97 0.56
N LYS A 125 10.07 9.81 -0.54
CA LYS A 125 9.70 10.32 -1.87
C LYS A 125 9.51 9.16 -2.86
N SER A 126 8.72 9.41 -3.90
CA SER A 126 8.57 8.48 -5.02
C SER A 126 9.90 8.29 -5.75
N LYS A 127 10.29 7.02 -6.00
CA LYS A 127 11.44 6.69 -6.86
C LYS A 127 11.09 6.77 -8.34
N LEU A 128 9.80 6.76 -8.67
CA LEU A 128 9.27 6.71 -10.03
C LEU A 128 8.49 7.97 -10.39
N ASN A 129 8.58 8.36 -11.66
CA ASN A 129 7.84 9.46 -12.26
C ASN A 129 6.94 8.94 -13.39
N PHE A 130 5.70 8.58 -13.02
CA PHE A 130 4.69 8.10 -13.96
C PHE A 130 4.18 9.16 -14.96
N LYS A 131 4.64 10.41 -14.89
CA LYS A 131 4.39 11.38 -15.97
C LYS A 131 5.20 11.05 -17.22
N LYS A 132 6.40 10.45 -17.06
CA LYS A 132 7.27 10.01 -18.16
C LYS A 132 6.84 8.67 -18.75
N ILE A 133 6.37 7.76 -17.89
CA ILE A 133 5.89 6.43 -18.29
C ILE A 133 4.44 6.30 -17.83
N LYS A 134 3.52 6.54 -18.78
CA LYS A 134 2.08 6.46 -18.55
C LYS A 134 1.60 5.02 -18.52
N ASP A 135 0.45 4.80 -17.90
CA ASP A 135 -0.26 3.51 -17.90
C ASP A 135 0.44 2.37 -17.16
N PHE A 136 1.47 2.68 -16.36
CA PHE A 136 2.15 1.73 -15.49
C PHE A 136 1.69 1.83 -14.04
N ALA A 137 1.62 0.68 -13.39
CA ALA A 137 1.37 0.51 -11.97
C ALA A 137 2.40 -0.48 -11.42
N VAL A 138 3.33 -0.02 -10.56
CA VAL A 138 4.41 -0.87 -10.02
C VAL A 138 4.07 -1.32 -8.61
N PHE A 139 3.74 -2.59 -8.45
CA PHE A 139 3.39 -3.22 -7.18
C PHE A 139 4.62 -3.82 -6.50
N THR A 140 4.48 -4.11 -5.22
CA THR A 140 5.50 -4.78 -4.43
C THR A 140 5.37 -6.29 -4.57
N TYR A 141 6.50 -6.97 -4.78
CA TYR A 141 6.52 -8.43 -4.82
C TYR A 141 6.22 -8.99 -3.43
N TYR A 142 5.26 -9.90 -3.36
CA TYR A 142 4.98 -10.70 -2.19
C TYR A 142 5.16 -12.18 -2.57
N PRO A 143 6.06 -12.92 -1.91
CA PRO A 143 6.28 -14.32 -2.24
C PRO A 143 5.06 -15.16 -1.85
N GLU A 144 4.54 -15.95 -2.79
CA GLU A 144 3.43 -16.90 -2.55
C GLU A 144 3.82 -18.03 -1.60
N SER A 145 5.12 -18.32 -1.50
CA SER A 145 5.67 -19.29 -0.55
C SER A 145 7.00 -18.83 0.01
N GLU A 146 7.28 -19.23 1.25
CA GLU A 146 8.58 -19.02 1.91
C GLU A 146 9.74 -19.68 1.16
N LYS A 147 9.45 -20.66 0.29
CA LYS A 147 10.42 -21.37 -0.54
C LYS A 147 10.70 -20.69 -1.87
N SER A 148 10.10 -19.52 -2.14
CA SER A 148 10.37 -18.78 -3.37
C SER A 148 11.85 -18.37 -3.45
N ASN A 149 12.48 -18.69 -4.58
CA ASN A 149 13.85 -18.24 -4.87
C ASN A 149 13.91 -16.78 -5.33
N TYR A 150 12.76 -16.11 -5.45
CA TYR A 150 12.68 -14.70 -5.82
C TYR A 150 12.72 -13.81 -4.59
N LYS A 151 13.46 -12.72 -4.68
CA LYS A 151 13.52 -11.67 -3.66
C LYS A 151 12.86 -10.40 -4.17
N LEU A 152 12.22 -9.67 -3.28
CA LEU A 152 11.65 -8.36 -3.57
C LEU A 152 12.71 -7.43 -4.16
N TYR A 153 12.34 -6.71 -5.23
CA TYR A 153 13.15 -5.66 -5.81
C TYR A 153 12.31 -4.42 -6.12
N ASP A 154 12.85 -3.25 -5.79
CA ASP A 154 12.24 -1.96 -6.11
C ASP A 154 12.95 -1.34 -7.31
N LEU A 155 12.23 -1.18 -8.42
CA LEU A 155 12.75 -0.48 -9.59
C LEU A 155 13.01 1.00 -9.27
N ASN A 156 14.09 1.52 -9.85
CA ASN A 156 14.29 2.94 -10.05
C ASN A 156 13.74 3.40 -11.42
N GLN A 157 13.74 4.71 -11.66
CA GLN A 157 13.20 5.29 -12.89
C GLN A 157 13.88 4.78 -14.17
N SER A 158 15.21 4.69 -14.18
CA SER A 158 15.97 4.25 -15.37
C SER A 158 15.70 2.78 -15.70
N GLU A 159 15.52 1.93 -14.68
CA GLU A 159 15.20 0.52 -14.86
C GLU A 159 13.78 0.32 -15.42
N LEU A 160 12.82 1.13 -14.96
CA LEU A 160 11.46 1.12 -15.53
C LEU A 160 11.44 1.62 -16.98
N GLU A 161 12.20 2.67 -17.30
CA GLU A 161 12.38 3.16 -18.67
C GLU A 161 13.01 2.09 -19.58
N LYS A 162 14.02 1.36 -19.06
CA LYS A 162 14.65 0.24 -19.75
C LYS A 162 13.67 -0.90 -20.00
N ALA A 163 12.91 -1.30 -18.98
CA ALA A 163 11.87 -2.33 -19.11
C ALA A 163 10.81 -1.93 -20.15
N ASN A 164 10.36 -0.67 -20.14
CA ASN A 164 9.40 -0.17 -21.12
C ASN A 164 9.94 -0.21 -22.55
N LYS A 165 11.22 0.13 -22.77
CA LYS A 165 11.84 0.04 -24.11
C LYS A 165 11.87 -1.40 -24.63
N ILE A 166 12.22 -2.37 -23.78
CA ILE A 166 12.22 -3.80 -24.15
C ILE A 166 10.78 -4.27 -24.42
N LEU A 167 9.82 -3.82 -23.61
CA LEU A 167 8.41 -4.11 -23.79
C LEU A 167 7.88 -3.58 -25.13
N GLU A 168 8.17 -2.32 -25.49
CA GLU A 168 7.75 -1.72 -26.75
C GLU A 168 8.27 -2.51 -27.96
N LYS A 169 9.54 -2.94 -27.90
CA LYS A 169 10.12 -3.83 -28.91
C LYS A 169 9.38 -5.17 -29.01
N CYS A 170 9.05 -5.79 -27.87
CA CYS A 170 8.25 -7.02 -27.84
C CYS A 170 6.91 -6.87 -28.55
N PHE A 171 6.22 -5.74 -28.32
CA PHE A 171 4.93 -5.46 -28.94
C PHE A 171 5.05 -5.25 -30.45
N GLU A 172 6.07 -4.54 -30.91
CA GLU A 172 6.30 -4.34 -32.35
C GLU A 172 6.60 -5.67 -33.07
N GLU A 173 7.45 -6.51 -32.48
CA GLU A 173 7.80 -7.83 -33.03
C GLU A 173 6.60 -8.79 -33.09
N ASN A 174 5.59 -8.58 -32.25
CA ASN A 174 4.40 -9.43 -32.12
C ASN A 174 3.09 -8.74 -32.54
N LYS A 175 3.16 -7.67 -33.33
CA LYS A 175 2.00 -6.85 -33.74
C LYS A 175 0.91 -7.60 -34.51
N SER A 176 1.20 -8.78 -35.06
CA SER A 176 0.20 -9.64 -35.70
C SER A 176 -0.70 -10.37 -34.70
N LYS A 177 -0.23 -10.55 -33.45
CA LYS A 177 -0.94 -11.24 -32.36
C LYS A 177 -1.43 -10.26 -31.29
N LEU A 178 -0.72 -9.15 -31.12
CA LEU A 178 -0.96 -8.15 -30.07
C LEU A 178 -1.57 -6.87 -30.63
N ARG A 179 -2.34 -6.17 -29.78
CA ARG A 179 -2.79 -4.80 -30.08
C ARG A 179 -1.65 -3.81 -29.87
N ASN A 180 -1.89 -2.54 -30.17
CA ASN A 180 -0.88 -1.51 -29.92
C ASN A 180 -0.58 -1.41 -28.41
N SER A 181 0.68 -1.29 -28.03
CA SER A 181 1.11 -1.23 -26.61
C SER A 181 0.44 -0.10 -25.83
N THR A 182 0.04 0.99 -26.50
CA THR A 182 -0.66 2.13 -25.89
C THR A 182 -2.11 1.85 -25.55
N GLU A 183 -2.70 0.76 -26.06
CA GLU A 183 -4.04 0.31 -25.70
C GLU A 183 -4.08 -0.44 -24.37
N TYR A 184 -2.93 -0.70 -23.76
CA TYR A 184 -2.83 -1.46 -22.51
C TYR A 184 -2.45 -0.58 -21.32
N VAL A 185 -3.08 -0.87 -20.18
CA VAL A 185 -2.52 -0.60 -18.85
C VAL A 185 -1.61 -1.75 -18.43
N LYS A 186 -0.60 -1.45 -17.63
CA LYS A 186 0.50 -2.35 -17.33
C LYS A 186 0.71 -2.41 -15.82
N GLN A 187 0.59 -3.59 -15.26
CA GLN A 187 0.90 -3.84 -13.86
C GLN A 187 2.21 -4.60 -13.77
N CYS A 188 3.15 -4.07 -12.98
CA CYS A 188 4.51 -4.56 -12.92
C CYS A 188 4.89 -4.97 -11.51
N VAL A 189 5.58 -6.09 -11.41
CA VAL A 189 6.21 -6.57 -10.19
C VAL A 189 7.67 -6.86 -10.53
N ALA A 190 8.60 -6.33 -9.74
CA ALA A 190 10.01 -6.55 -9.95
C ALA A 190 10.59 -7.43 -8.84
N VAL A 191 11.48 -8.33 -9.26
CA VAL A 191 12.12 -9.31 -8.40
C VAL A 191 13.59 -9.46 -8.75
N LYS A 192 14.36 -9.97 -7.80
CA LYS A 192 15.66 -10.59 -8.05
C LYS A 192 15.48 -12.10 -8.08
N ASN A 193 15.91 -12.73 -9.16
CA ASN A 193 15.89 -14.19 -9.28
C ASN A 193 17.05 -14.85 -8.51
N ALA A 194 17.13 -16.18 -8.56
CA ALA A 194 18.18 -16.95 -7.88
C ALA A 194 19.61 -16.57 -8.31
N ASN A 195 19.77 -16.08 -9.54
CA ASN A 195 21.04 -15.62 -10.10
C ASN A 195 21.34 -14.14 -9.76
N ASN A 196 20.53 -13.51 -8.90
CA ASN A 196 20.60 -12.09 -8.54
C ASN A 196 20.40 -11.14 -9.75
N GLU A 197 19.79 -11.64 -10.83
CA GLU A 197 19.38 -10.85 -11.99
C GLU A 197 18.03 -10.20 -11.70
N ILE A 198 17.79 -9.03 -12.27
CA ILE A 198 16.55 -8.28 -12.08
C ILE A 198 15.57 -8.70 -13.17
N GLU A 199 14.43 -9.22 -12.73
CA GLU A 199 13.30 -9.55 -13.59
C GLU A 199 12.12 -8.63 -13.29
N VAL A 200 11.42 -8.23 -14.34
CA VAL A 200 10.18 -7.44 -14.26
C VAL A 200 9.09 -8.26 -14.92
N TRP A 201 8.10 -8.65 -14.12
CA TRP A 201 6.90 -9.33 -14.58
C TRP A 201 5.85 -8.27 -14.88
N ILE A 202 5.38 -8.24 -16.12
CA ILE A 202 4.48 -7.21 -16.64
C ILE A 202 3.22 -7.89 -17.14
N SER A 203 2.13 -7.67 -16.40
CA SER A 203 0.79 -8.03 -16.86
C SER A 203 0.18 -6.83 -17.59
N CYS A 204 -0.09 -7.00 -18.87
CA CYS A 204 -0.72 -6.01 -19.72
C CYS A 204 -2.20 -6.34 -19.88
N TYR A 205 -3.05 -5.34 -19.62
CA TYR A 205 -4.51 -5.44 -19.73
C TYR A 205 -5.02 -4.35 -20.66
N CYS A 206 -5.94 -4.68 -21.58
CA CYS A 206 -6.60 -3.66 -22.39
C CYS A 206 -7.23 -2.57 -21.51
N LYS A 207 -7.12 -1.31 -21.94
CA LYS A 207 -7.74 -0.17 -21.27
C LYS A 207 -9.25 -0.36 -21.21
N ASN A 208 -9.79 -0.36 -19.99
CA ASN A 208 -11.23 -0.36 -19.77
C ASN A 208 -11.74 1.09 -19.70
N SER A 209 -12.68 1.44 -20.58
CA SER A 209 -13.30 2.77 -20.61
C SER A 209 -14.11 3.09 -19.34
N PHE A 210 -14.67 2.06 -18.70
CA PHE A 210 -15.48 2.16 -17.48
C PHE A 210 -14.65 2.28 -16.20
N ASN A 211 -13.38 1.86 -16.24
CA ASN A 211 -12.49 1.94 -15.09
C ASN A 211 -11.06 2.28 -15.52
N LYS A 212 -10.85 3.57 -15.83
CA LYS A 212 -9.60 4.08 -16.40
C LYS A 212 -8.42 4.03 -15.44
N ASN A 213 -8.67 4.08 -14.13
CA ASN A 213 -7.63 4.23 -13.11
C ASN A 213 -7.52 3.06 -12.14
N GLY A 214 -8.46 2.11 -12.13
CA GLY A 214 -8.52 0.99 -11.19
C GLY A 214 -7.25 0.15 -11.14
N TYR A 215 -6.58 -0.02 -12.29
CA TYR A 215 -5.30 -0.73 -12.39
C TYR A 215 -4.20 -0.19 -11.48
N LYS A 216 -4.33 1.05 -10.97
CA LYS A 216 -3.39 1.64 -10.02
C LYS A 216 -3.66 1.21 -8.58
N PHE A 217 -4.83 0.70 -8.23
CA PHE A 217 -5.22 0.49 -6.83
C PHE A 217 -5.21 -0.98 -6.42
N TYR A 218 -5.48 -1.90 -7.34
CA TYR A 218 -5.51 -3.33 -7.09
C TYR A 218 -4.89 -4.10 -8.26
N GLN A 219 -4.29 -5.25 -7.97
CA GLN A 219 -3.84 -6.16 -9.02
C GLN A 219 -5.06 -6.77 -9.74
N ILE A 220 -5.03 -6.78 -11.07
CA ILE A 220 -6.12 -7.30 -11.88
C ILE A 220 -5.95 -8.82 -11.97
N GLU A 221 -6.97 -9.56 -11.56
CA GLU A 221 -7.03 -11.01 -11.79
C GLU A 221 -7.22 -11.29 -13.28
N MET A 222 -6.38 -12.17 -13.82
CA MET A 222 -6.40 -12.48 -15.24
C MET A 222 -7.57 -13.40 -15.56
N ASN A 223 -8.50 -12.93 -16.39
CA ASN A 223 -9.59 -13.73 -16.96
C ASN A 223 -9.27 -14.14 -18.40
N ASP A 224 -10.02 -15.08 -18.98
CA ASP A 224 -9.97 -15.31 -20.42
C ASP A 224 -10.34 -14.02 -21.17
N GLY A 225 -9.41 -13.53 -21.99
CA GLY A 225 -9.58 -12.27 -22.72
C GLY A 225 -8.74 -12.15 -23.97
N GLY A 226 -8.21 -13.27 -24.48
CA GLY A 226 -7.42 -13.28 -25.70
C GLY A 226 -6.19 -12.37 -25.60
N ASN A 227 -5.93 -11.64 -26.70
CA ASN A 227 -4.86 -10.65 -26.77
C ASN A 227 -5.04 -9.43 -25.85
N CYS A 228 -6.12 -9.32 -25.08
CA CYS A 228 -6.25 -8.26 -24.08
C CYS A 228 -5.58 -8.60 -22.74
N ASN A 229 -5.14 -9.83 -22.54
CA ASN A 229 -4.42 -10.28 -21.35
C ASN A 229 -3.09 -10.88 -21.77
N VAL A 230 -2.01 -10.15 -21.51
CA VAL A 230 -0.66 -10.53 -21.95
C VAL A 230 0.29 -10.47 -20.76
N LEU A 231 0.96 -11.57 -20.46
CA LEU A 231 2.01 -11.64 -19.45
C LEU A 231 3.37 -11.63 -20.14
N ILE A 232 4.26 -10.75 -19.69
CA ILE A 232 5.63 -10.65 -20.21
C ILE A 232 6.59 -10.66 -19.03
N LYS A 233 7.62 -11.50 -19.09
CA LYS A 233 8.75 -11.45 -18.15
C LYS A 233 9.97 -10.90 -18.86
N ILE A 234 10.49 -9.80 -18.35
CA ILE A 234 11.67 -9.12 -18.88
C ILE A 234 12.81 -9.28 -17.89
N ASN A 235 13.94 -9.80 -18.34
CA ASN A 235 15.19 -9.76 -17.59
C ASN A 235 15.95 -8.49 -17.99
N ILE A 236 15.90 -7.44 -17.17
CA ILE A 236 16.51 -6.15 -17.49
C ILE A 236 18.04 -6.16 -17.31
N THR A 237 18.57 -7.13 -16.57
CA THR A 237 20.03 -7.34 -16.44
C THR A 237 20.62 -7.85 -17.75
N LYS A 238 19.93 -8.79 -18.41
CA LYS A 238 20.34 -9.38 -19.71
C LYS A 238 19.77 -8.64 -20.92
N GLU A 239 18.79 -7.76 -20.71
CA GLU A 239 18.04 -7.07 -21.77
C GLU A 239 17.25 -8.02 -22.68
N THR A 240 16.71 -9.10 -22.10
CA THR A 240 16.00 -10.16 -22.83
C THR A 240 14.58 -10.34 -22.32
N ILE A 241 13.69 -10.81 -23.20
CA ILE A 241 12.37 -11.32 -22.82
C ILE A 241 12.54 -12.80 -22.51
N SER A 242 12.22 -13.21 -21.28
CA SER A 242 12.29 -14.60 -20.85
C SER A 242 10.98 -15.35 -21.03
N GLU A 243 9.85 -14.62 -21.09
CA GLU A 243 8.52 -15.20 -21.26
C GLU A 243 7.57 -14.21 -21.93
N LEU A 244 6.75 -14.70 -22.85
CA LEU A 244 5.59 -14.03 -23.42
C LEU A 244 4.44 -15.03 -23.43
N ALA A 245 3.39 -14.75 -22.69
CA ALA A 245 2.15 -15.53 -22.69
C ALA A 245 0.98 -14.63 -23.02
N ILE A 246 0.11 -15.09 -23.93
CA ILE A 246 -1.09 -14.38 -24.36
C ILE A 246 -2.27 -15.28 -24.03
N ALA A 247 -3.23 -14.79 -23.24
CA ALA A 247 -4.38 -15.60 -22.86
C ALA A 247 -5.15 -16.10 -24.11
N GLY A 248 -5.62 -17.34 -24.08
CA GLY A 248 -6.38 -17.93 -25.18
C GLY A 248 -5.57 -18.27 -26.45
N LEU A 249 -4.25 -18.08 -26.45
CA LEU A 249 -3.36 -18.58 -27.50
C LEU A 249 -2.43 -19.62 -26.85
N ALA A 250 -2.79 -20.90 -26.99
CA ALA A 250 -1.92 -22.04 -26.71
C ALA A 250 -1.03 -22.35 -27.92
#